data_AF-A0A5K1JTZ5-F1
#
_entry.id   AF-A0A5K1JTZ5-F1
#
_cell.length_a   1.000
_cell.length_b   1.000
_cell.length_c   1.000
_cell.angle_alpha   90.00
_cell.angle_beta   90.00
_cell.angle_gamma   90.00
#
_symmetry.space_group_name_H-M   'P 1'
#
loop_
_entity.id
_entity.type
_entity.pdbx_description
1 polymer ?
#
loop_
_entity_poly.entity_id
_entity_poly.type
_entity_poly.pdbx_seq_one_letter_code
_entity_poly.pdbx_strand_id
1 'polypeptide(L)'
;TLSLLLERQRLQSLPSNSTSLHTPQIVKNLQQLRAGILDLEEKEGQSEATKLLRTQHERMRGMLGGDPDAMGAQRCEEPESTPMSPASSSSSIPDSASAPSPPPAPATEPRYAPYTDDPEAGYSHDEVLQQQQMLMDHQDVHLDELSRSITRQRDLSLQINDELDVHTGLLEGLDHDLDRTDSRLMGARRRLDRVAKGARENGSTVMIGLLILVLLILIIVFKT
;
A
#
# COMPACT_ATOMS: atom_id res chain seq x y z
N THR A 1 37.30 -6.60 -12.11
CA THR A 1 37.23 -7.39 -13.35
C THR A 1 37.23 -8.89 -13.06
N LEU A 2 38.15 -9.39 -12.22
CA LEU A 2 38.18 -10.81 -11.79
C LEU A 2 36.97 -11.22 -10.92
N SER A 3 36.48 -10.32 -10.05
CA SER A 3 35.27 -10.52 -9.23
C SER A 3 34.00 -10.71 -10.07
N LEU A 4 33.82 -9.90 -11.11
CA LEU A 4 32.71 -10.00 -12.07
C LEU A 4 32.77 -11.29 -12.90
N LEU A 5 33.98 -11.80 -13.16
CA LEU A 5 34.18 -13.08 -13.84
C LEU A 5 33.78 -14.26 -12.93
N LEU A 6 34.15 -14.21 -11.66
CA LEU A 6 33.76 -15.18 -10.64
C LEU A 6 32.25 -15.16 -10.35
N GLU A 7 31.64 -13.97 -10.31
CA GLU A 7 30.20 -13.82 -10.10
C GLU A 7 29.39 -14.32 -11.31
N ARG A 8 29.89 -14.11 -12.53
CA ARG A 8 29.30 -14.69 -13.74
C ARG A 8 29.45 -16.22 -13.78
N GLN A 9 30.61 -16.74 -13.38
CA GLN A 9 30.86 -18.19 -13.32
C GLN A 9 29.98 -18.86 -12.25
N ARG A 10 29.73 -18.16 -11.13
CA ARG A 10 28.76 -18.57 -10.09
C ARG A 10 27.33 -18.62 -10.62
N LEU A 11 26.89 -17.60 -11.37
CA LEU A 11 25.56 -17.56 -11.99
C LEU A 11 25.37 -18.60 -13.11
N GLN A 12 26.45 -18.99 -13.80
CA GLN A 12 26.42 -20.08 -14.78
C GLN A 12 26.49 -21.48 -14.15
N SER A 13 27.02 -21.59 -12.93
CA SER A 13 27.06 -22.85 -12.17
C SER A 13 25.79 -23.15 -11.38
N LEU A 14 24.81 -22.23 -11.34
CA LEU A 14 23.50 -22.50 -10.77
C LEU A 14 22.80 -23.54 -11.66
N PRO A 15 22.67 -24.79 -11.21
CA PRO A 15 21.99 -25.80 -12.00
C PRO A 15 20.51 -25.42 -12.09
N SER A 16 19.87 -25.87 -13.16
CA SER A 16 18.42 -25.93 -13.41
C SER A 16 17.54 -26.49 -12.26
N ASN A 17 18.14 -26.81 -11.11
CA ASN A 17 17.52 -27.33 -9.91
C ASN A 17 16.84 -26.26 -9.04
N SER A 18 17.17 -24.97 -9.19
CA SER A 18 16.40 -23.90 -8.54
C SER A 18 15.01 -23.73 -9.17
N THR A 19 14.90 -24.02 -10.46
CA THR A 19 13.62 -24.03 -11.19
C THR A 19 12.72 -25.16 -10.69
N SER A 20 13.24 -26.38 -10.50
CA SER A 20 12.48 -27.51 -9.93
C SER A 20 12.05 -27.26 -8.47
N LEU A 21 12.83 -26.48 -7.72
CA LEU A 21 12.58 -26.14 -6.31
C LEU A 21 11.39 -25.19 -6.11
N HIS A 22 11.20 -24.20 -6.99
CA HIS A 22 10.04 -23.29 -6.93
C HIS A 22 8.83 -23.78 -7.71
N THR A 23 9.00 -24.81 -8.55
CA THR A 23 7.92 -25.39 -9.37
C THR A 23 6.66 -25.76 -8.56
N PRO A 24 6.72 -26.53 -7.46
CA PRO A 24 5.51 -26.89 -6.70
C PRO A 24 4.83 -25.68 -6.05
N GLN A 25 5.61 -24.69 -5.60
CA GLN A 25 5.10 -23.45 -5.01
C GLN A 25 4.42 -22.57 -6.09
N ILE A 26 5.01 -22.48 -7.27
CA ILE A 26 4.43 -21.77 -8.43
C ILE A 26 3.11 -22.43 -8.84
N VAL A 27 3.05 -23.76 -8.89
CA VAL A 27 1.81 -24.50 -9.18
C VAL A 27 0.71 -24.17 -8.16
N LYS A 28 1.02 -24.20 -6.86
CA LYS A 28 0.05 -23.87 -5.80
C LYS A 28 -0.48 -22.45 -5.93
N ASN A 29 0.40 -21.47 -6.18
CA ASN A 29 0.02 -20.08 -6.42
C ASN A 29 -0.86 -19.94 -7.68
N LEU A 30 -0.55 -20.69 -8.73
CA LEU A 30 -1.29 -20.67 -9.98
C LEU A 30 -2.68 -21.33 -9.84
N GLN A 31 -2.81 -22.34 -8.99
CA GLN A 31 -4.10 -22.92 -8.60
C GLN A 31 -4.93 -21.95 -7.77
N GLN A 32 -4.31 -21.27 -6.80
CA GLN A 32 -5.00 -20.28 -5.96
C GLN A 32 -5.47 -19.08 -6.79
N LEU A 33 -4.64 -18.61 -7.72
CA LEU A 33 -5.02 -17.55 -8.66
C LEU A 33 -6.20 -17.98 -9.55
N ARG A 34 -6.18 -19.23 -10.05
CA ARG A 34 -7.31 -19.78 -10.81
C ARG A 34 -8.60 -19.81 -9.99
N ALA A 35 -8.54 -20.32 -8.76
CA ALA A 35 -9.72 -20.40 -7.89
C ALA A 35 -10.29 -19.00 -7.61
N GLY A 36 -9.42 -18.01 -7.40
CA GLY A 36 -9.81 -16.62 -7.26
C GLY A 36 -10.47 -16.05 -8.51
N ILE A 37 -9.95 -16.34 -9.71
CA ILE A 37 -10.56 -15.89 -10.99
C ILE A 37 -11.97 -16.46 -11.16
N LEU A 38 -12.20 -17.73 -10.81
CA LEU A 38 -13.51 -18.36 -10.90
C LEU A 38 -14.53 -17.76 -9.93
N ASP A 39 -14.14 -17.50 -8.68
CA ASP A 39 -14.99 -16.85 -7.68
C ASP A 39 -15.34 -15.40 -8.08
N LEU A 40 -14.41 -14.69 -8.71
CA LEU A 40 -14.61 -13.33 -9.20
C LEU A 40 -15.52 -13.31 -10.44
N GLU A 41 -15.37 -14.28 -11.33
CA GLU A 41 -16.24 -14.47 -12.50
C GLU A 41 -17.68 -14.87 -12.10
N GLU A 42 -17.85 -15.61 -11.00
CA GLU A 42 -19.16 -15.93 -10.43
C GLU A 42 -19.86 -14.70 -9.83
N LYS A 43 -19.12 -13.83 -9.14
CA LYS A 43 -19.68 -12.66 -8.44
C LYS A 43 -19.91 -11.44 -9.33
N GLU A 44 -18.98 -11.14 -10.23
CA GLU A 44 -18.99 -9.92 -11.06
C GLU A 44 -19.22 -10.21 -12.55
N GLY A 45 -19.30 -11.48 -12.95
CA GLY A 45 -19.39 -11.87 -14.35
C GLY A 45 -18.08 -11.67 -15.12
N GLN A 46 -18.18 -11.71 -16.45
CA GLN A 46 -17.04 -11.57 -17.36
C GLN A 46 -16.59 -10.10 -17.53
N SER A 47 -16.14 -9.49 -16.44
CA SER A 47 -15.53 -8.16 -16.41
C SER A 47 -14.21 -8.11 -17.19
N GLU A 48 -13.79 -6.92 -17.62
CA GLU A 48 -12.47 -6.73 -18.26
C GLU A 48 -11.32 -7.17 -17.34
N ALA A 49 -11.50 -7.02 -16.03
CA ALA A 49 -10.55 -7.46 -15.02
C ALA A 49 -10.36 -9.00 -15.02
N THR A 50 -11.45 -9.77 -15.11
CA THR A 50 -11.37 -11.25 -15.11
C THR A 50 -10.73 -11.77 -16.41
N LYS A 51 -10.95 -11.10 -17.54
CA LYS A 51 -10.28 -11.40 -18.83
C LYS A 51 -8.77 -11.16 -18.79
N LEU A 52 -8.34 -10.05 -18.19
CA LEU A 52 -6.91 -9.74 -18.03
C LEU A 52 -6.21 -10.73 -17.10
N LEU A 53 -6.85 -11.07 -15.97
CA LEU A 53 -6.33 -12.05 -15.01
C LEU A 53 -6.22 -13.44 -15.63
N ARG A 54 -7.19 -13.86 -16.45
CA ARG A 54 -7.13 -15.12 -17.21
C ARG A 54 -5.94 -15.13 -18.18
N THR A 55 -5.72 -14.02 -18.87
CA THR A 55 -4.60 -13.87 -19.82
C THR A 55 -3.25 -13.91 -19.10
N GLN A 56 -3.15 -13.26 -17.94
CA GLN A 56 -1.95 -13.29 -17.10
C GLN A 56 -1.67 -14.70 -16.56
N HIS A 57 -2.69 -15.40 -16.07
CA HIS A 57 -2.61 -16.78 -15.58
C HIS A 57 -2.08 -17.72 -16.65
N GLU A 58 -2.60 -17.63 -17.87
CA GLU A 58 -2.14 -18.45 -19.01
C GLU A 58 -0.67 -18.14 -19.37
N ARG A 59 -0.26 -16.86 -19.33
CA ARG A 59 1.13 -16.46 -19.54
C ARG A 59 2.07 -17.04 -18.49
N MET A 60 1.70 -16.97 -17.20
CA MET A 60 2.49 -17.53 -16.10
C MET A 60 2.57 -19.06 -16.16
N ARG A 61 1.49 -19.72 -16.60
CA ARG A 61 1.47 -21.17 -16.86
C ARG A 61 2.41 -21.55 -18.00
N GLY A 62 2.44 -20.77 -19.08
CA GLY A 62 3.35 -20.99 -20.21
C GLY A 62 4.84 -20.81 -19.86
N MET A 63 5.15 -19.98 -18.86
CA MET A 63 6.52 -19.78 -18.38
C MET A 63 7.06 -20.93 -17.53
N LEU A 64 6.20 -21.83 -17.03
CA LEU A 64 6.59 -22.91 -16.13
C LEU A 64 7.32 -24.06 -16.85
N GLY A 65 7.25 -24.16 -18.18
CA GLY A 65 8.07 -25.06 -19.00
C GLY A 65 7.99 -26.55 -18.64
N GLY A 66 7.14 -27.29 -19.34
CA GLY A 66 6.85 -28.71 -19.10
C GLY A 66 5.35 -28.98 -19.23
N ASP A 67 4.91 -30.24 -19.27
CA ASP A 67 3.48 -30.60 -19.29
C ASP A 67 2.78 -30.07 -18.03
N PRO A 68 2.06 -28.94 -18.10
CA PRO A 68 1.50 -28.29 -16.91
C PRO A 68 0.34 -29.10 -16.32
N ASP A 69 -0.26 -29.96 -17.15
CA ASP A 69 -1.38 -30.83 -16.78
C ASP A 69 -0.92 -32.05 -15.96
N ALA A 70 0.34 -32.48 -16.11
CA ALA A 70 0.94 -33.54 -15.28
C ALA A 70 1.30 -33.06 -13.86
N MET A 71 1.49 -31.75 -13.68
CA MET A 71 1.84 -31.10 -12.41
C MET A 71 0.65 -30.41 -11.73
N GLY A 72 -0.59 -30.60 -12.22
CA GLY A 72 -1.81 -30.10 -11.57
C GLY A 72 -2.15 -28.64 -11.85
N ALA A 73 -1.44 -27.97 -12.77
CA ALA A 73 -1.74 -26.62 -13.23
C ALA A 73 -2.80 -26.65 -14.35
N GLN A 74 -4.03 -27.04 -14.00
CA GLN A 74 -5.12 -27.15 -14.96
C GLN A 74 -5.52 -25.79 -15.55
N ARG A 75 -5.92 -25.79 -16.83
CA ARG A 75 -6.41 -24.62 -17.56
C ARG A 75 -7.80 -24.17 -17.10
N CYS A 76 -8.05 -22.86 -17.07
CA CYS A 76 -9.40 -22.31 -16.92
C CYS A 76 -10.22 -22.64 -18.18
N GLU A 77 -10.91 -23.80 -18.19
CA GLU A 77 -11.71 -24.24 -19.34
C GLU A 77 -12.91 -23.32 -19.60
N GLU A 78 -13.02 -22.85 -20.85
CA GLU A 78 -14.25 -22.79 -21.63
C GLU A 78 -13.87 -22.84 -23.14
N PRO A 79 -14.76 -23.23 -24.06
CA PRO A 79 -14.59 -24.33 -25.00
C PRO A 79 -13.84 -23.96 -26.28
N GLU A 80 -13.10 -24.96 -26.80
CA GLU A 80 -12.72 -25.23 -28.19
C GLU A 80 -12.63 -24.06 -29.20
N SER A 81 -11.40 -23.72 -29.61
CA SER A 81 -11.04 -23.58 -31.04
C SER A 81 -9.51 -23.48 -31.24
N THR A 82 -9.08 -24.07 -32.35
CA THR A 82 -7.76 -24.54 -32.80
C THR A 82 -6.67 -23.47 -33.10
N PRO A 83 -5.42 -23.89 -33.37
CA PRO A 83 -4.17 -23.25 -32.92
C PRO A 83 -3.50 -22.35 -33.98
N MET A 84 -2.53 -21.51 -33.59
CA MET A 84 -1.36 -21.17 -34.42
C MET A 84 -0.25 -20.42 -33.65
N SER A 85 0.90 -21.09 -33.58
CA SER A 85 2.30 -20.63 -33.71
C SER A 85 2.99 -19.69 -32.69
N PRO A 86 4.31 -19.91 -32.45
CA PRO A 86 5.11 -19.22 -31.44
C PRO A 86 5.88 -18.02 -32.03
N ALA A 87 6.09 -16.98 -31.23
CA ALA A 87 7.11 -15.98 -31.53
C ALA A 87 7.74 -15.46 -30.23
N SER A 88 9.01 -15.81 -30.06
CA SER A 88 9.97 -15.29 -29.09
C SER A 88 10.08 -13.77 -29.17
N SER A 89 10.32 -13.10 -28.04
CA SER A 89 10.99 -11.78 -28.00
C SER A 89 11.49 -11.48 -26.58
N SER A 90 12.78 -11.71 -26.40
CA SER A 90 13.62 -11.19 -25.32
C SER A 90 13.90 -9.70 -25.48
N SER A 91 13.94 -8.96 -24.37
CA SER A 91 14.81 -7.78 -24.09
C SER A 91 14.14 -6.94 -23.00
N SER A 92 14.76 -6.13 -22.16
CA SER A 92 16.12 -5.88 -21.68
C SER A 92 15.93 -4.72 -20.69
N ILE A 93 16.70 -4.70 -19.61
CA ILE A 93 16.75 -3.65 -18.58
C ILE A 93 17.28 -2.34 -19.20
N PRO A 94 17.04 -1.16 -18.58
CA PRO A 94 18.20 -0.44 -18.03
C PRO A 94 17.98 0.30 -16.69
N ASP A 95 18.91 0.05 -15.77
CA ASP A 95 19.92 1.02 -15.28
C ASP A 95 19.48 2.25 -14.46
N SER A 96 19.88 2.32 -13.18
CA SER A 96 20.70 3.44 -12.63
C SER A 96 20.75 3.53 -11.10
N ALA A 97 22.00 3.54 -10.62
CA ALA A 97 22.60 4.57 -9.78
C ALA A 97 22.50 4.54 -8.23
N SER A 98 23.72 4.69 -7.67
CA SER A 98 24.10 5.48 -6.49
C SER A 98 24.39 4.73 -5.18
N ALA A 99 25.68 4.51 -4.94
CA ALA A 99 26.26 4.42 -3.59
C ALA A 99 26.40 5.83 -2.97
N PRO A 100 26.41 5.95 -1.63
CA PRO A 100 27.65 6.38 -0.96
C PRO A 100 27.92 5.75 0.44
N SER A 101 29.18 5.29 0.63
CA SER A 101 30.13 5.42 1.77
C SER A 101 29.84 5.00 3.27
N PRO A 102 30.89 4.61 4.06
CA PRO A 102 30.90 3.87 5.37
C PRO A 102 31.06 4.79 6.62
N PRO A 103 31.33 4.41 7.92
CA PRO A 103 31.82 3.16 8.63
C PRO A 103 31.05 2.88 10.00
N PRO A 104 31.54 2.22 11.09
CA PRO A 104 32.65 1.27 11.38
C PRO A 104 32.21 -0.11 11.96
N ALA A 105 33.14 -1.07 12.04
CA ALA A 105 32.94 -2.46 12.50
C ALA A 105 32.51 -2.62 13.99
N PRO A 106 32.00 -3.81 14.40
CA PRO A 106 32.93 -4.80 14.96
C PRO A 106 32.66 -6.26 14.52
N ALA A 107 33.77 -6.92 14.17
CA ALA A 107 34.11 -8.32 14.42
C ALA A 107 32.98 -9.37 14.48
N THR A 108 32.79 -10.12 13.38
CA THR A 108 32.64 -11.58 13.39
C THR A 108 32.89 -12.05 11.95
N GLU A 109 34.15 -12.27 11.58
CA GLU A 109 34.44 -13.01 10.34
C GLU A 109 34.09 -14.49 10.56
N PRO A 110 33.26 -15.12 9.71
CA PRO A 110 33.24 -16.57 9.65
C PRO A 110 34.59 -17.01 9.11
N ARG A 111 35.34 -17.70 9.96
CA ARG A 111 36.66 -18.29 9.68
C ARG A 111 36.59 -19.06 8.36
N TYR A 112 37.21 -18.53 7.31
CA TYR A 112 37.29 -19.17 6.00
C TYR A 112 38.09 -20.48 6.16
N ALA A 113 37.40 -21.62 6.13
CA ALA A 113 38.06 -22.91 6.09
C ALA A 113 38.69 -23.11 4.70
N PRO A 114 39.93 -23.61 4.61
CA PRO A 114 40.53 -23.97 3.32
C PRO A 114 39.66 -24.97 2.57
N TYR A 115 39.33 -24.67 1.32
CA TYR A 115 38.65 -25.59 0.41
C TYR A 115 39.58 -26.80 0.19
N THR A 116 39.13 -27.99 0.59
CA THR A 116 39.84 -29.25 0.40
C THR A 116 39.15 -30.01 -0.73
N ASP A 117 39.90 -30.39 -1.77
CA ASP A 117 39.44 -31.25 -2.88
C ASP A 117 39.33 -32.72 -2.40
N ASP A 118 38.64 -32.97 -1.29
CA ASP A 118 38.33 -34.32 -0.82
C ASP A 118 36.90 -34.67 -1.26
N PRO A 119 36.69 -35.62 -2.20
CA PRO A 119 35.37 -35.93 -2.74
C PRO A 119 34.42 -36.56 -1.72
N GLU A 120 34.89 -36.95 -0.53
CA GLU A 120 34.05 -37.43 0.59
C GLU A 120 33.65 -36.33 1.59
N ALA A 121 34.15 -35.10 1.45
CA ALA A 121 33.73 -33.95 2.26
C ALA A 121 32.53 -33.19 1.64
N GLY A 122 31.88 -33.76 0.62
CA GLY A 122 30.61 -33.26 0.10
C GLY A 122 29.48 -33.73 1.01
N TYR A 123 28.76 -32.78 1.63
CA TYR A 123 27.49 -33.04 2.31
C TYR A 123 26.69 -34.09 1.51
N SER A 124 26.27 -35.17 2.18
CA SER A 124 25.53 -36.22 1.49
C SER A 124 24.27 -35.61 0.88
N HIS A 125 23.87 -36.10 -0.31
CA HIS A 125 22.73 -35.55 -1.05
C HIS A 125 21.46 -35.46 -0.17
N ASP A 126 21.29 -36.41 0.74
CA ASP A 126 20.19 -36.47 1.70
C ASP A 126 20.28 -35.38 2.79
N GLU A 127 21.47 -35.07 3.31
CA GLU A 127 21.66 -33.99 4.30
C GLU A 127 21.39 -32.62 3.67
N VAL A 128 21.79 -32.42 2.41
CA VAL A 128 21.50 -31.19 1.66
C VAL A 128 20.00 -31.05 1.42
N LEU A 129 19.31 -32.12 1.04
CA LEU A 129 17.86 -32.13 0.85
C LEU A 129 17.10 -31.85 2.15
N GLN A 130 17.54 -32.41 3.26
CA GLN A 130 16.92 -32.20 4.56
C GLN A 130 17.09 -30.75 5.04
N GLN A 131 18.28 -30.17 4.84
CA GLN A 131 18.53 -28.77 5.16
C GLN A 131 17.72 -27.82 4.26
N GLN A 132 17.49 -28.20 3.00
CA GLN A 132 16.63 -27.46 2.08
C GLN A 132 15.15 -27.49 2.49
N GLN A 133 14.64 -28.63 2.95
CA GLN A 133 13.27 -28.75 3.48
C GLN A 133 13.07 -27.85 4.70
N MET A 134 14.02 -27.83 5.64
CA MET A 134 13.93 -26.93 6.80
C MET A 134 13.93 -25.44 6.39
N LEU A 135 14.69 -25.08 5.37
CA LEU A 135 14.74 -23.71 4.87
C LEU A 135 13.45 -23.31 4.12
N MET A 136 12.80 -24.27 3.45
CA MET A 136 11.48 -24.07 2.83
C MET A 136 10.39 -23.87 3.88
N ASP A 137 10.32 -24.74 4.87
CA ASP A 137 9.33 -24.64 5.96
C ASP A 137 9.46 -23.30 6.68
N HIS A 138 10.69 -22.84 6.90
CA HIS A 138 10.91 -21.53 7.50
C HIS A 138 10.35 -20.40 6.61
N GLN A 139 10.62 -20.42 5.29
CA GLN A 139 10.12 -19.39 4.38
C GLN A 139 8.59 -19.38 4.23
N ASP A 140 7.95 -20.55 4.24
CA ASP A 140 6.49 -20.63 4.18
C ASP A 140 5.83 -19.98 5.41
N VAL A 141 6.43 -20.08 6.59
CA VAL A 141 5.97 -19.37 7.80
C VAL A 141 6.06 -17.84 7.62
N HIS A 142 7.13 -17.33 7.01
CA HIS A 142 7.27 -15.90 6.71
C HIS A 142 6.24 -15.42 5.67
N LEU A 143 5.93 -16.24 4.66
CA LEU A 143 4.93 -15.91 3.65
C LEU A 143 3.50 -15.91 4.21
N ASP A 144 3.18 -16.82 5.13
CA ASP A 144 1.89 -16.82 5.84
C ASP A 144 1.74 -15.56 6.71
N GLU A 145 2.80 -15.11 7.36
CA GLU A 145 2.79 -13.88 8.14
C GLU A 145 2.60 -12.64 7.24
N LEU A 146 3.31 -12.60 6.10
CA LEU A 146 3.15 -11.57 5.08
C LEU A 146 1.74 -11.57 4.49
N SER A 147 1.18 -12.74 4.18
CA SER A 147 -0.19 -12.90 3.68
C SER A 147 -1.21 -12.33 4.67
N ARG A 148 -1.09 -12.67 5.96
CA ARG A 148 -1.93 -12.11 7.02
C ARG A 148 -1.78 -10.60 7.16
N SER A 149 -0.57 -10.07 6.97
CA SER A 149 -0.33 -8.63 6.96
C SER A 149 -1.02 -7.93 5.78
N ILE A 150 -0.92 -8.51 4.58
CA ILE A 150 -1.56 -7.99 3.36
C ILE A 150 -3.09 -8.02 3.49
N THR A 151 -3.67 -9.09 4.04
CA THR A 151 -5.12 -9.16 4.30
C THR A 151 -5.56 -8.06 5.27
N ARG A 152 -4.84 -7.87 6.38
CA ARG A 152 -5.14 -6.78 7.32
C ARG A 152 -5.01 -5.40 6.67
N GLN A 153 -3.99 -5.19 5.83
CA GLN A 153 -3.83 -3.94 5.10
C GLN A 153 -4.98 -3.69 4.12
N ARG A 154 -5.47 -4.74 3.44
CA ARG A 154 -6.66 -4.65 2.58
C ARG A 154 -7.89 -4.27 3.38
N ASP A 155 -8.12 -4.89 4.52
CA ASP A 155 -9.26 -4.60 5.39
C ASP A 155 -9.21 -3.15 5.91
N LEU A 156 -8.03 -2.68 6.33
CA LEU A 156 -7.81 -1.28 6.70
C LEU A 156 -8.07 -0.33 5.53
N SER A 157 -7.66 -0.69 4.31
CA SER A 157 -7.91 0.13 3.12
C SER A 157 -9.40 0.27 2.81
N LEU A 158 -10.19 -0.79 3.01
CA LEU A 158 -11.64 -0.74 2.83
C LEU A 158 -12.28 0.13 3.91
N GLN A 159 -11.88 -0.04 5.17
CA GLN A 159 -12.38 0.79 6.26
C GLN A 159 -12.03 2.28 6.11
N ILE A 160 -10.83 2.60 5.62
CA ILE A 160 -10.44 3.99 5.30
C ILE A 160 -11.33 4.53 4.18
N ASN A 161 -11.66 3.73 3.17
CA ASN A 161 -12.54 4.16 2.09
C ASN A 161 -13.94 4.51 2.61
N ASP A 162 -14.51 3.66 3.46
CA ASP A 162 -15.81 3.90 4.08
C ASP A 162 -15.78 5.16 4.97
N GLU A 163 -14.72 5.36 5.76
CA GLU A 163 -14.59 6.54 6.62
C GLU A 163 -14.38 7.83 5.82
N LEU A 164 -13.71 7.77 4.66
CA LEU A 164 -13.59 8.93 3.76
C LEU A 164 -14.93 9.38 3.19
N ASP A 165 -15.84 8.43 2.89
CA ASP A 165 -17.20 8.76 2.46
C ASP A 165 -17.99 9.44 3.60
N VAL A 166 -17.86 8.93 4.82
CA VAL A 166 -18.42 9.56 6.04
C VAL A 166 -17.83 10.96 6.28
N HIS A 167 -16.52 11.12 6.16
CA HIS A 167 -15.83 12.41 6.31
C HIS A 167 -16.27 13.41 5.24
N THR A 168 -16.54 12.96 4.01
CA THR A 168 -17.08 13.82 2.94
C THR A 168 -18.45 14.34 3.32
N GLY A 169 -19.33 13.49 3.86
CA GLY A 169 -20.62 13.92 4.41
C GLY A 169 -20.50 14.85 5.61
N LEU A 170 -19.53 14.62 6.50
CA LEU A 170 -19.26 15.48 7.65
C LEU A 170 -18.76 16.87 7.22
N LEU A 171 -17.90 16.94 6.20
CA LEU A 171 -17.38 18.19 5.66
C LEU A 171 -18.48 19.04 5.02
N GLU A 172 -19.45 18.44 4.34
CA GLU A 172 -20.60 19.16 3.80
C GLU A 172 -21.51 19.70 4.92
N GLY A 173 -21.70 18.94 5.99
CA GLY A 173 -22.37 19.42 7.20
C GLY A 173 -21.63 20.60 7.86
N LEU A 174 -20.30 20.52 7.92
CA LEU A 174 -19.45 21.57 8.47
C LEU A 174 -19.51 22.84 7.62
N ASP A 175 -19.53 22.74 6.29
CA ASP A 175 -19.66 23.88 5.38
C ASP A 175 -21.00 24.61 5.60
N HIS A 176 -22.10 23.86 5.74
CA HIS A 176 -23.40 24.43 6.06
C HIS A 176 -23.46 25.14 7.43
N ASP A 177 -22.77 24.58 8.44
CA ASP A 177 -22.67 25.21 9.75
C ASP A 177 -21.75 26.45 9.74
N LEU A 178 -20.72 26.46 8.89
CA LEU A 178 -19.90 27.65 8.62
C LEU A 178 -20.73 28.75 7.94
N ASP A 179 -21.54 28.43 6.93
CA ASP A 179 -22.43 29.38 6.25
C ASP A 179 -23.46 30.00 7.22
N ARG A 180 -24.01 29.19 8.12
CA ARG A 180 -24.89 29.68 9.19
C ARG A 180 -24.14 30.60 10.15
N THR A 181 -22.91 30.25 10.49
CA THR A 181 -22.07 31.06 11.40
C THR A 181 -21.69 32.38 10.74
N ASP A 182 -21.33 32.40 9.46
CA ASP A 182 -21.04 33.62 8.70
C ASP A 182 -22.27 34.53 8.61
N SER A 183 -23.45 33.95 8.31
CA SER A 183 -24.71 34.69 8.29
C SER A 183 -25.01 35.35 9.65
N ARG A 184 -24.76 34.65 10.76
CA ARG A 184 -24.92 35.19 12.13
C ARG A 184 -23.89 36.27 12.43
N LEU A 185 -22.63 36.10 12.01
CA LEU A 185 -21.57 37.08 12.17
C LEU A 185 -21.84 38.34 11.34
N MET A 186 -22.30 38.22 10.11
CA MET A 186 -22.75 39.35 9.29
C MET A 186 -23.88 40.12 9.97
N GLY A 187 -24.86 39.40 10.53
CA GLY A 187 -25.94 40.00 11.31
C GLY A 187 -25.44 40.75 12.54
N ALA A 188 -24.53 40.15 13.31
CA ALA A 188 -23.91 40.76 14.48
C ALA A 188 -23.08 42.01 14.08
N ARG A 189 -22.29 41.93 13.02
CA ARG A 189 -21.50 43.04 12.48
C ARG A 189 -22.39 44.22 12.07
N ARG A 190 -23.49 43.96 11.36
CA ARG A 190 -24.46 45.02 10.99
C ARG A 190 -25.09 45.70 12.21
N ARG A 191 -25.36 44.94 13.27
CA ARG A 191 -25.88 45.51 14.53
C ARG A 191 -24.81 46.36 15.21
N LEU A 192 -23.57 45.90 15.26
CA LEU A 192 -22.43 46.66 15.79
C LEU A 192 -22.20 47.95 15.00
N ASP A 193 -22.22 47.91 13.66
CA ASP A 193 -22.08 49.11 12.82
C ASP A 193 -23.21 50.12 13.09
N ARG A 194 -24.44 49.64 13.27
CA ARG A 194 -25.59 50.51 13.61
C ARG A 194 -25.43 51.14 14.99
N VAL A 195 -24.96 50.38 15.97
CA VAL A 195 -24.69 50.90 17.33
C VAL A 195 -23.53 51.90 17.31
N ALA A 196 -22.45 51.60 16.61
CA ALA A 196 -21.30 52.48 16.47
C ALA A 196 -21.69 53.80 15.80
N LYS A 197 -22.48 53.75 14.73
CA LYS A 197 -23.00 54.95 14.05
C LYS A 197 -23.95 55.75 14.95
N GLY A 198 -24.88 55.07 15.62
CA GLY A 198 -25.82 55.70 16.55
C GLY A 198 -25.14 56.34 17.77
N ALA A 199 -24.08 55.72 18.29
CA ALA A 199 -23.27 56.28 19.37
C ALA A 199 -22.50 57.52 18.93
N ARG A 200 -22.00 57.55 17.68
CA ARG A 200 -21.29 58.72 17.13
C ARG A 200 -22.24 59.91 16.88
N GLU A 201 -23.44 59.67 16.38
CA GLU A 201 -24.43 60.73 16.11
C GLU A 201 -25.08 61.26 17.40
N ASN A 202 -25.44 60.38 18.34
CA ASN A 202 -26.15 60.76 19.56
C ASN A 202 -25.24 60.96 20.78
N GLY A 203 -23.93 60.73 20.64
CA GLY A 203 -22.98 60.78 21.75
C GLY A 203 -22.95 62.12 22.47
N SER A 204 -23.02 63.24 21.72
CA SER A 204 -23.09 64.58 22.30
C SER A 204 -24.38 64.78 23.13
N THR A 205 -25.52 64.38 22.58
CA THR A 205 -26.82 64.48 23.26
C THR A 205 -26.88 63.62 24.54
N VAL A 206 -26.34 62.40 24.48
CA VAL A 206 -26.23 61.52 25.65
C VAL A 206 -25.30 62.12 26.70
N MET A 207 -24.17 62.69 26.27
CA MET A 207 -23.20 63.34 27.18
C MET A 207 -23.85 64.55 27.88
N ILE A 208 -24.52 65.43 27.13
CA ILE A 208 -25.24 66.59 27.67
C ILE A 208 -26.33 66.14 28.67
N GLY A 209 -27.13 65.12 28.33
CA GLY A 209 -28.15 64.57 29.22
C GLY A 209 -27.56 63.98 30.52
N LEU A 210 -26.42 63.28 30.43
CA LEU A 210 -25.71 62.74 31.58
C LEU A 210 -25.18 63.88 32.47
N LEU A 211 -24.67 64.95 31.89
CA LEU A 211 -24.21 66.13 32.61
C LEU A 211 -25.35 66.81 33.39
N ILE A 212 -26.54 66.93 32.77
CA ILE A 212 -27.75 67.44 33.44
C ILE A 212 -28.19 66.51 34.58
N LEU A 213 -28.16 65.19 34.37
CA LEU A 213 -28.49 64.20 35.41
C LEU A 213 -27.55 64.34 36.62
N VAL A 214 -26.24 64.42 36.39
CA VAL A 214 -25.25 64.63 37.46
C VAL A 214 -25.52 65.94 38.20
N LEU A 215 -25.80 67.02 37.47
CA LEU A 215 -26.14 68.31 38.09
C LEU A 215 -27.40 68.21 38.96
N LEU A 216 -28.45 67.53 38.49
CA LEU A 216 -29.68 67.30 39.25
C LEU A 216 -29.41 66.51 40.53
N ILE A 217 -28.62 65.44 40.45
CA ILE A 217 -28.21 64.65 41.62
C ILE A 217 -27.48 65.55 42.62
N LEU A 218 -26.55 66.37 42.14
CA LEU A 218 -25.77 67.30 42.98
C LEU A 218 -26.68 68.33 43.65
N ILE A 219 -27.67 68.88 42.93
CA ILE A 219 -28.69 69.78 43.50
C ILE A 219 -29.50 69.06 44.58
N ILE A 220 -29.98 67.85 44.33
CA ILE A 220 -30.77 67.09 45.31
C ILE A 220 -29.93 66.84 46.56
N VAL A 221 -28.71 66.35 46.41
CA VAL A 221 -27.80 66.04 47.52
C VAL A 221 -27.37 67.29 48.29
N PHE A 222 -27.18 68.43 47.62
CA PHE A 222 -26.75 69.67 48.27
C PHE A 222 -27.91 70.45 48.88
N LYS A 223 -29.12 70.32 48.31
CA LYS A 223 -30.34 70.98 48.80
C LYS A 223 -30.99 70.20 49.95
N THR A 224 -30.83 68.87 49.96
CA THR A 224 -31.25 68.00 51.07
C THR A 224 -30.23 68.08 52.19
#